data_AF-A0A3N4LRX0-F1
#
_entry.id   AF-A0A3N4LRX0-F1
#
_cell.length_a   1.000
_cell.length_b   1.000
_cell.length_c   1.000
_cell.angle_alpha   90.00
_cell.angle_beta   90.00
_cell.angle_gamma   90.00
#
_symmetry.space_group_name_H-M   'P 1'
#
loop_
_entity.id
_entity.type
_entity.pdbx_description
1 polymer ?
#
loop_
_entity_poly.entity_id
_entity_poly.type
_entity_poly.pdbx_seq_one_letter_code
_entity_poly.pdbx_strand_id
1 'polypeptide(L)'
;MIEKSMDNRSHRPGGIPLLIVHYTLRLLQLICALATIVIWGGDIQSARNSNNTIHSDWVFSVIISSLSLIVTIIWMVPQITHWRFFFVDGALSGFWLIVFAIWGRK
;
A
#
# COMPACT_ATOMS: atom_id res chain seq x y z
N MET A 1 36.61 27.06 -33.41
CA MET A 1 35.49 26.11 -33.60
C MET A 1 35.48 25.21 -32.38
N ILE A 2 34.59 25.46 -31.42
CA ILE A 2 34.58 24.79 -30.11
C ILE A 2 33.59 23.62 -30.19
N GLU A 3 34.08 22.39 -30.09
CA GLU A 3 33.24 21.20 -29.95
C GLU A 3 32.50 21.27 -28.61
N LYS A 4 31.19 21.50 -28.68
CA LYS A 4 30.30 21.45 -27.52
C LYS A 4 30.08 19.97 -27.17
N SER A 5 30.76 19.47 -26.15
CA SER A 5 30.55 18.12 -25.61
C SER A 5 29.06 17.90 -25.35
N MET A 6 28.49 16.89 -26.03
CA MET A 6 27.07 16.50 -25.94
C MET A 6 26.79 15.60 -24.73
N ASP A 7 27.58 15.71 -23.67
CA ASP A 7 27.48 14.83 -22.49
C ASP A 7 26.64 15.42 -21.34
N ASN A 8 25.57 16.13 -21.70
CA ASN A 8 24.55 16.58 -20.74
C ASN A 8 23.26 15.79 -20.91
N ARG A 9 23.36 14.45 -20.91
CA ARG A 9 22.18 13.61 -20.72
C ARG A 9 21.93 13.54 -19.23
N SER A 10 20.96 14.35 -18.78
CA SER A 10 20.34 14.25 -17.47
C SER A 10 20.22 12.78 -17.06
N HIS A 11 20.93 12.38 -16.00
CA HIS A 11 20.71 11.10 -15.34
C HIS A 11 19.23 11.01 -15.03
N ARG A 12 18.48 10.16 -15.76
CA ARG A 12 17.08 9.88 -15.44
C ARG A 12 17.09 9.28 -14.03
N PRO A 13 16.52 9.95 -13.02
CA PRO A 13 16.49 9.41 -11.67
C PRO A 13 15.43 8.29 -11.66
N GLY A 14 15.86 7.07 -11.97
CA GLY A 14 14.97 5.91 -12.02
C GLY A 14 15.44 4.86 -13.01
N GLY A 15 16.51 4.13 -12.66
CA GLY A 15 16.87 2.93 -13.41
C GLY A 15 15.79 1.85 -13.30
N ILE A 16 15.79 0.90 -14.24
CA ILE A 16 15.03 -0.37 -14.19
C ILE A 16 14.95 -0.99 -12.77
N PRO A 17 16.04 -1.03 -11.95
CA PRO A 17 15.95 -1.55 -10.57
C PRO A 17 14.93 -0.84 -9.68
N LEU A 18 14.76 0.48 -9.80
CA LEU A 18 13.79 1.22 -8.98
C LEU A 18 12.35 0.86 -9.34
N LEU A 19 12.08 0.61 -10.63
CA LEU A 19 10.77 0.15 -11.09
C LEU A 19 10.45 -1.25 -10.57
N ILE A 20 11.43 -2.17 -10.60
CA ILE A 20 11.26 -3.54 -10.08
C ILE A 20 10.88 -3.49 -8.60
N VAL A 21 11.66 -2.75 -7.79
CA VAL A 21 11.38 -2.60 -6.34
C VAL A 21 9.98 -2.02 -6.12
N HIS A 22 9.59 -1.00 -6.89
CA HIS A 22 8.26 -0.39 -6.77
C HIS A 22 7.14 -1.41 -7.02
N TYR A 23 7.21 -2.18 -8.11
CA TYR A 23 6.21 -3.19 -8.43
C TYR A 23 6.18 -4.33 -7.40
N THR A 24 7.35 -4.79 -6.95
CA THR A 24 7.44 -5.83 -5.91
C THR A 24 6.79 -5.37 -4.60
N LEU A 25 7.06 -4.15 -4.14
CA LEU A 25 6.46 -3.59 -2.94
C LEU A 25 4.94 -3.43 -3.08
N ARG A 26 4.45 -2.99 -4.24
CA ARG A 26 3.00 -2.92 -4.53
C ARG A 26 2.33 -4.29 -4.51
N LEU A 27 2.97 -5.31 -5.09
CA LEU A 27 2.46 -6.68 -5.05
C LEU A 27 2.40 -7.23 -3.62
N LEU A 28 3.46 -7.02 -2.84
CA LEU A 28 3.48 -7.41 -1.44
C LEU A 28 2.35 -6.73 -0.66
N GLN A 29 2.19 -5.42 -0.84
CA GLN A 29 1.12 -4.64 -0.23
C GLN A 29 -0.28 -5.17 -0.59
N LEU A 30 -0.47 -5.58 -1.85
CA LEU A 30 -1.73 -6.17 -2.32
C LEU A 30 -2.02 -7.51 -1.66
N ILE A 31 -1.02 -8.39 -1.57
CA ILE A 31 -1.16 -9.70 -0.91
C ILE A 31 -1.47 -9.51 0.57
N CYS A 32 -0.73 -8.64 1.26
CA CYS A 32 -0.98 -8.31 2.66
C CYS A 32 -2.39 -7.75 2.86
N ALA A 33 -2.84 -6.82 2.02
CA ALA A 33 -4.19 -6.25 2.10
C ALA A 33 -5.26 -7.34 1.94
N LEU A 34 -5.14 -8.20 0.93
CA LEU A 34 -6.09 -9.29 0.70
C LEU A 34 -6.12 -10.29 1.87
N ALA A 35 -4.96 -10.72 2.36
CA ALA A 35 -4.88 -11.64 3.49
C ALA A 35 -5.59 -11.06 4.73
N THR A 36 -5.35 -9.78 5.00
CA THR A 36 -5.90 -9.09 6.18
C THR A 36 -7.42 -8.90 6.07
N ILE A 37 -7.94 -8.61 4.87
CA ILE A 37 -9.39 -8.55 4.62
C ILE A 37 -10.04 -9.91 4.83
N VAL A 38 -9.43 -10.99 4.33
CA VAL A 38 -9.99 -12.35 4.45
C VAL A 38 -10.02 -12.80 5.91
N ILE A 39 -8.92 -12.61 6.65
CA ILE A 39 -8.83 -13.02 8.06
C ILE A 39 -9.84 -12.24 8.90
N TRP A 40 -9.70 -10.92 8.97
CA TRP A 40 -10.52 -10.12 9.89
C TRP A 40 -11.95 -9.93 9.39
N GLY A 41 -12.19 -9.95 8.08
CA GLY A 41 -13.54 -9.95 7.51
C GLY A 41 -14.30 -11.22 7.87
N GLY A 42 -13.62 -12.37 7.83
CA GLY A 42 -14.16 -13.64 8.30
C GLY A 42 -14.52 -13.62 9.79
N ASP A 43 -13.62 -13.06 10.62
CA ASP A 43 -13.85 -12.95 12.06
C ASP A 43 -15.02 -12.03 12.41
N ILE A 44 -15.19 -10.90 11.70
CA ILE A 44 -16.34 -10.01 11.87
C ILE A 44 -17.64 -10.73 11.49
N GLN A 45 -17.65 -11.47 10.38
CA GLN A 45 -18.83 -12.22 9.96
C GLN A 45 -19.18 -13.34 10.95
N SER A 46 -18.16 -14.02 11.49
CA SER A 46 -18.32 -15.04 12.52
C SER A 46 -18.88 -14.46 13.83
N ALA A 47 -18.35 -13.32 14.29
CA ALA A 47 -18.85 -12.62 15.48
C ALA A 47 -20.29 -12.12 15.29
N ARG A 48 -20.64 -11.62 14.09
CA ARG A 48 -22.02 -11.25 13.75
C ARG A 48 -22.96 -12.44 13.83
N ASN A 49 -22.55 -13.60 13.30
CA ASN A 49 -23.38 -14.80 13.28
C ASN A 49 -23.54 -15.43 14.68
N SER A 50 -22.54 -15.28 15.55
CA SER A 50 -22.56 -15.78 16.94
C SER A 50 -23.14 -14.77 17.94
N ASN A 51 -23.67 -13.64 17.46
CA ASN A 51 -24.19 -12.54 18.28
C ASN A 51 -23.18 -12.03 19.33
N ASN A 52 -21.89 -12.15 19.01
CA ASN A 52 -20.77 -11.75 19.87
C ASN A 52 -20.36 -10.30 19.56
N THR A 53 -19.68 -9.65 20.49
CA THR A 53 -19.20 -8.28 20.31
C THR A 53 -18.12 -8.21 19.24
N ILE A 54 -18.34 -7.37 18.22
CA ILE A 54 -17.35 -7.11 17.17
C ILE A 54 -16.27 -6.21 17.75
N HIS A 55 -15.01 -6.67 17.72
CA HIS A 55 -13.88 -5.86 18.14
C HIS A 55 -13.56 -4.77 17.11
N SER A 56 -13.41 -3.53 17.58
CA SER A 56 -13.04 -2.38 16.75
C SER A 56 -11.74 -2.57 16.00
N ASP A 57 -10.81 -3.37 16.54
CA ASP A 57 -9.50 -3.64 15.97
C ASP A 57 -9.60 -4.42 14.65
N TRP A 58 -10.57 -5.37 14.58
CA TRP A 58 -10.83 -6.15 13.38
C TRP A 58 -11.39 -5.24 12.29
N VAL A 59 -12.35 -4.39 12.64
CA VAL A 59 -12.97 -3.44 11.71
C VAL A 59 -11.94 -2.44 11.18
N PHE A 60 -11.11 -1.88 12.07
CA PHE A 60 -10.03 -0.97 11.67
C PHE A 60 -9.06 -1.62 10.69
N SER A 61 -8.65 -2.87 10.97
CA SER A 61 -7.73 -3.62 10.10
C SER A 61 -8.33 -3.83 8.69
N VAL A 62 -9.63 -4.16 8.60
CA VAL A 62 -10.33 -4.33 7.31
C VAL A 62 -10.42 -3.01 6.53
N ILE A 63 -10.72 -1.89 7.20
CA ILE A 63 -10.81 -0.57 6.55
C ILE A 63 -9.46 -0.17 5.96
N ILE A 64 -8.38 -0.24 6.74
CA ILE A 64 -7.04 0.11 6.27
C ILE A 64 -6.60 -0.78 5.12
N SER A 65 -6.87 -2.09 5.21
CA SER A 65 -6.53 -3.04 4.15
C SER A 65 -7.33 -2.79 2.87
N SER A 66 -8.63 -2.49 2.98
CA SER A 66 -9.47 -2.15 1.83
C SER A 66 -9.00 -0.86 1.14
N LEU A 67 -8.63 0.16 1.93
CA LEU A 67 -8.09 1.39 1.40
C LEU A 67 -6.73 1.15 0.70
N SER A 68 -5.89 0.30 1.29
CA SER A 68 -4.61 -0.12 0.69
C SER A 68 -4.79 -0.87 -0.62
N LEU A 69 -5.81 -1.72 -0.73
CA LEU A 69 -6.16 -2.44 -1.95
C LEU A 69 -6.60 -1.47 -3.05
N ILE A 70 -7.53 -0.57 -2.73
CA ILE A 70 -8.01 0.46 -3.66
C ILE A 70 -6.85 1.31 -4.16
N VAL A 71 -6.00 1.80 -3.25
CA VAL A 71 -4.82 2.58 -3.58
C VAL A 71 -3.91 1.79 -4.53
N THR A 72 -3.59 0.53 -4.21
CA THR A 72 -2.72 -0.30 -5.07
C THR A 72 -3.29 -0.48 -6.49
N ILE A 73 -4.61 -0.69 -6.62
CA ILE A 73 -5.27 -0.80 -7.93
C ILE A 73 -5.18 0.51 -8.70
N ILE A 74 -5.43 1.65 -8.05
CA ILE A 74 -5.33 2.97 -8.66
C ILE A 74 -3.92 3.21 -9.20
N TRP A 75 -2.89 2.89 -8.41
CA TRP A 75 -1.49 3.08 -8.81
C TRP A 75 -0.98 2.09 -9.86
N MET A 76 -1.69 0.98 -10.09
CA MET A 76 -1.42 0.11 -11.23
C MET A 76 -1.85 0.73 -12.57
N VAL A 77 -2.68 1.79 -12.55
CA VAL A 77 -3.10 2.48 -13.78
C VAL A 77 -2.04 3.53 -14.20
N PRO A 78 -1.37 3.35 -15.36
CA PRO A 78 -0.23 4.18 -15.75
C PRO A 78 -0.57 5.64 -16.09
N GLN A 79 -1.85 5.99 -16.26
CA GLN A 79 -2.29 7.35 -16.59
C GLN A 79 -2.33 8.33 -15.41
N ILE A 80 -2.09 7.88 -14.18
CA ILE A 80 -2.21 8.73 -13.00
C ILE A 80 -0.84 9.35 -12.66
N THR A 81 -0.76 10.68 -12.64
CA THR A 81 0.47 11.41 -12.32
C THR A 81 0.92 11.12 -10.89
N HIS A 82 2.03 10.39 -10.75
CA HIS A 82 2.48 9.85 -9.46
C HIS A 82 2.93 10.92 -8.45
N TRP A 83 3.33 12.09 -8.92
CA TRP A 83 4.06 13.07 -8.12
C TRP A 83 3.21 13.76 -7.05
N ARG A 84 1.88 13.83 -7.22
CA ARG A 84 0.99 14.56 -6.29
C ARG A 84 0.46 13.69 -5.14
N PHE A 85 0.65 12.37 -5.22
CA PHE A 85 0.06 11.42 -4.28
C PHE A 85 1.10 10.68 -3.41
N PHE A 86 2.36 11.13 -3.39
CA PHE A 86 3.40 10.59 -2.50
C PHE A 86 2.97 10.61 -1.01
N PHE A 87 2.20 11.63 -0.61
CA PHE A 87 1.66 11.72 0.74
C PHE A 87 0.69 10.58 1.07
N VAL A 88 -0.07 10.07 0.08
CA VAL A 88 -1.00 8.96 0.29
C VAL A 88 -0.25 7.67 0.59
N ASP A 89 0.84 7.39 -0.13
CA ASP A 89 1.66 6.21 0.15
C ASP A 89 2.30 6.30 1.54
N GLY A 90 2.84 7.46 1.92
CA GLY A 90 3.40 7.68 3.26
C GLY A 90 2.36 7.50 4.38
N ALA A 91 1.17 8.07 4.21
CA ALA A 91 0.06 7.90 5.16
C ALA A 91 -0.38 6.44 5.25
N LEU A 92 -0.45 5.73 4.13
CA LEU A 92 -0.83 4.33 4.07
C LEU A 92 0.18 3.42 4.79
N SER A 93 1.48 3.66 4.59
CA SER A 93 2.53 2.98 5.36
C SER A 93 2.41 3.26 6.86
N GLY A 94 2.08 4.50 7.25
CA GLY A 94 1.80 4.85 8.64
C GLY A 94 0.60 4.08 9.21
N PHE A 95 -0.49 3.95 8.46
CA PHE A 95 -1.64 3.15 8.89
C PHE A 95 -1.31 1.67 9.07
N TRP A 96 -0.47 1.11 8.20
CA TRP A 96 0.02 -0.26 8.36
C TRP A 96 0.84 -0.44 9.65
N LEU A 97 1.69 0.52 10.00
CA LEU A 97 2.40 0.50 11.29
C LEU A 97 1.43 0.52 12.48
N ILE A 98 0.36 1.30 12.40
CA ILE A 98 -0.67 1.34 13.46
C ILE A 98 -1.38 -0.01 13.56
N VAL A 99 -1.75 -0.62 12.43
CA VAL A 99 -2.35 -1.96 12.40
C VAL A 99 -1.40 -2.95 13.07
N PHE A 100 -0.13 -2.99 12.69
CA PHE A 100 0.85 -3.87 13.33
C PHE A 100 1.06 -3.56 14.82
N ALA A 101 1.00 -2.29 15.23
CA ALA A 101 1.14 -1.89 16.63
C ALA A 101 -0.06 -2.31 17.50
N ILE A 102 -1.28 -2.26 16.95
CA ILE A 102 -2.49 -2.78 17.62
C ILE A 102 -2.35 -4.28 17.87
N TRP A 103 -1.84 -5.01 16.88
CA TRP A 103 -1.66 -6.45 16.97
C TRP A 103 -0.47 -6.88 17.81
N GLY A 104 0.64 -6.12 17.80
CA GLY A 104 1.83 -6.41 18.61
C GLY A 104 1.68 -6.09 20.10
N ARG A 105 0.59 -5.42 20.50
CA ARG A 105 0.26 -5.15 21.91
C ARG A 105 -0.55 -6.30 22.55
N LYS A 106 -1.19 -7.14 21.76
CA LYS A 106 -1.98 -8.29 22.24
C LYS A 106 -1.06 -9.46 22.53
#